data_AF-A0A429F724-F1
#
_entry.id   AF-A0A429F724-F1
#
_cell.length_a   1.000
_cell.length_b   1.000
_cell.length_c   1.000
_cell.angle_alpha   90.00
_cell.angle_beta   90.00
_cell.angle_gamma   90.00
#
_symmetry.space_group_name_H-M   'P 1'
#
loop_
_entity.id
_entity.type
_entity.pdbx_description
1 polymer ?
#
loop_
_entity_poly.entity_id
_entity_poly.type
_entity_poly.pdbx_seq_one_letter_code
_entity_poly.pdbx_strand_id
1 'polypeptide(L)'
;MIPTPPHLQATAAERDLGDCVRRYRRRPGAIGTFFAFAPLAGALALGLREGDMTGALAVVLFVWPPLFLWWCVSTRRRLDGGLYVFTGGFAEVYGRKVRQAIAWAEVRSVRYQGTEFRFSAVPFAYVARCTIELRDGGVIEFDSSYRTLERLAEDLHARAI
;
A
#
# COMPACT_ATOMS: atom_id res chain seq x y z
N MET A 1 -21.31 -3.67 -9.44
CA MET A 1 -20.92 -2.44 -8.71
C MET A 1 -19.76 -2.77 -7.79
N ILE A 2 -18.68 -1.98 -7.82
CA ILE A 2 -17.55 -2.16 -6.90
C ILE A 2 -17.99 -1.65 -5.53
N PRO A 3 -17.82 -2.42 -4.44
CA PRO A 3 -18.18 -1.95 -3.10
C PRO A 3 -17.29 -0.76 -2.73
N THR A 4 -17.88 0.43 -2.77
CA THR A 4 -17.30 1.69 -2.32
C THR A 4 -17.72 1.96 -0.88
N PRO A 5 -16.79 2.31 0.01
CA PRO A 5 -17.14 2.68 1.38
C PRO A 5 -18.06 3.90 1.41
N PRO A 6 -19.01 4.01 2.36
CA PRO A 6 -19.96 5.13 2.41
C PRO A 6 -19.27 6.49 2.61
N HIS A 7 -18.18 6.54 3.39
CA HIS A 7 -17.38 7.76 3.55
C HIS A 7 -16.68 8.19 2.25
N LEU A 8 -16.33 7.23 1.38
CA LEU A 8 -15.75 7.52 0.08
C LEU A 8 -16.81 8.05 -0.88
N GLN A 9 -18.05 7.53 -0.82
CA GLN A 9 -19.15 8.01 -1.65
C GLN A 9 -19.49 9.47 -1.33
N ALA A 10 -19.51 9.85 -0.05
CA ALA A 10 -19.73 11.24 0.36
C ALA A 10 -18.64 12.18 -0.23
N THR A 11 -17.36 11.84 -0.05
CA THR A 11 -16.25 12.64 -0.61
C THR A 11 -16.25 12.65 -2.15
N ALA A 12 -16.64 11.54 -2.78
CA ALA A 12 -16.75 11.46 -4.23
C ALA A 12 -17.88 12.34 -4.77
N ALA A 13 -19.00 12.44 -4.06
CA ALA A 13 -20.10 13.34 -4.39
C ALA A 13 -19.72 14.81 -4.20
N GLU A 14 -19.03 15.15 -3.10
CA GLU A 14 -18.54 16.51 -2.84
C GLU A 14 -17.57 17.03 -3.90
N ARG A 15 -16.77 16.12 -4.48
CA ARG A 15 -15.76 16.42 -5.50
C ARG A 15 -16.22 16.08 -6.94
N ASP A 16 -17.49 15.73 -7.12
CA ASP A 16 -18.08 15.35 -8.40
C ASP A 16 -17.26 14.32 -9.20
N LEU A 17 -16.73 13.30 -8.51
CA LEU A 17 -15.87 12.28 -9.11
C LEU A 17 -16.65 11.28 -9.99
N GLY A 18 -17.99 11.24 -9.89
CA GLY A 18 -18.85 10.33 -10.63
C GLY A 18 -18.76 8.86 -10.18
N ASP A 19 -18.92 7.93 -11.12
CA ASP A 19 -19.05 6.50 -10.82
C ASP A 19 -17.70 5.81 -10.61
N CYS A 20 -17.65 4.89 -9.64
CA CYS A 20 -16.45 4.09 -9.38
C CYS A 20 -16.28 3.00 -10.43
N VAL A 21 -15.23 3.11 -11.24
CA VAL A 21 -14.92 2.18 -12.33
C VAL A 21 -14.03 1.04 -11.87
N ARG A 22 -13.03 1.32 -11.04
CA ARG A 22 -12.03 0.31 -10.63
C ARG A 22 -11.49 0.57 -9.24
N ARG A 23 -11.12 -0.52 -8.54
CA ARG A 23 -10.43 -0.47 -7.25
C ARG A 23 -9.10 -1.23 -7.32
N TYR A 24 -8.03 -0.54 -6.93
CA TYR A 24 -6.70 -1.10 -6.77
C TYR A 24 -6.41 -1.33 -5.29
N ARG A 25 -6.17 -2.60 -4.93
CA ARG A 25 -5.86 -3.00 -3.54
C ARG A 25 -4.37 -2.89 -3.26
N ARG A 26 -4.03 -2.54 -2.03
CA ARG A 26 -2.64 -2.58 -1.55
C ARG A 26 -2.24 -4.01 -1.17
N ARG A 27 -0.94 -4.27 -1.18
CA ARG A 27 -0.28 -5.48 -0.68
C ARG A 27 0.05 -5.32 0.81
N PRO A 28 0.21 -6.43 1.56
CA PRO A 28 0.80 -6.39 2.88
C PRO A 28 2.17 -5.69 2.83
N GLY A 29 2.47 -4.87 3.84
CA GLY A 29 3.77 -4.20 3.90
C GLY A 29 4.88 -5.20 4.18
N ALA A 30 5.84 -5.35 3.27
CA ALA A 30 6.99 -6.26 3.44
C ALA A 30 7.77 -5.98 4.73
N ILE A 31 8.05 -4.69 5.01
CA ILE A 31 8.75 -4.25 6.23
C ILE A 31 7.97 -4.64 7.49
N GLY A 32 6.66 -4.35 7.52
CA GLY A 32 5.83 -4.71 8.67
C GLY A 32 5.77 -6.21 8.90
N THR A 33 5.73 -6.99 7.81
CA THR A 33 5.75 -8.46 7.88
C THR A 33 7.07 -8.94 8.48
N PHE A 34 8.20 -8.41 8.04
CA PHE A 34 9.51 -8.75 8.60
C PHE A 34 9.56 -8.52 10.12
N PHE A 35 9.17 -7.35 10.61
CA PHE A 35 9.16 -7.05 12.05
C PHE A 35 8.18 -7.92 12.85
N ALA A 36 7.07 -8.35 12.24
CA ALA A 36 6.11 -9.23 12.89
C ALA A 36 6.67 -10.65 13.09
N PHE A 37 7.59 -11.12 12.25
CA PHE A 37 8.09 -12.51 12.29
C PHE A 37 9.55 -12.63 12.74
N ALA A 38 10.34 -11.57 12.70
CA ALA A 38 11.73 -11.57 13.18
C ALA A 38 11.89 -12.02 14.64
N PRO A 39 11.03 -11.62 15.61
CA PRO A 39 11.10 -12.13 16.98
C PRO A 39 10.93 -13.64 17.07
N LEU A 40 10.09 -14.23 16.23
CA LEU A 40 9.86 -15.67 16.19
C LEU A 40 11.11 -16.42 15.70
N ALA A 41 11.76 -15.89 14.66
CA ALA A 41 13.03 -16.42 14.17
C ALA A 41 14.15 -16.28 15.22
N GLY A 42 14.19 -15.16 15.93
CA GLY A 42 15.11 -14.94 17.04
C GLY A 42 14.89 -15.93 18.19
N ALA A 43 13.64 -16.16 18.59
CA ALA A 43 13.30 -17.14 19.63
C ALA A 43 13.69 -18.57 19.23
N LEU A 44 13.48 -18.95 17.97
CA LEU A 44 13.93 -20.24 17.45
C LEU A 44 15.46 -20.38 17.51
N ALA A 45 16.20 -19.32 17.17
CA ALA A 45 17.66 -19.33 17.28
C ALA A 45 18.12 -19.48 18.74
N LEU A 46 17.53 -18.73 19.67
CA LEU A 46 17.84 -18.82 21.11
C LEU A 46 17.57 -20.23 21.66
N GLY A 47 16.40 -20.80 21.37
CA GLY A 47 16.02 -22.11 21.87
C GLY A 47 16.84 -23.25 21.25
N LEU A 48 16.99 -23.26 19.93
CA LEU A 48 17.63 -24.38 19.21
C LEU A 48 19.17 -24.31 19.19
N ARG A 49 19.75 -23.11 19.13
CA ARG A 49 21.22 -22.96 19.03
C ARG A 49 21.88 -22.69 20.38
N GLU A 50 21.26 -21.89 21.23
CA GLU A 50 21.86 -21.45 22.49
C GLU A 50 21.33 -22.26 23.68
N GLY A 51 20.26 -23.04 23.50
CA GLY A 51 19.64 -23.85 24.55
C GLY A 51 18.83 -23.04 25.57
N ASP A 52 18.69 -21.72 25.37
CA ASP A 52 17.93 -20.85 26.26
C ASP A 52 16.43 -20.89 25.92
N MET A 53 15.78 -21.96 26.37
CA MET A 53 14.34 -22.15 26.20
C MET A 53 13.51 -21.11 26.97
N THR A 54 14.04 -20.57 28.08
CA THR A 54 13.32 -19.57 28.90
C THR A 54 13.31 -18.22 28.20
N GLY A 55 14.45 -17.78 27.67
CA GLY A 55 14.56 -16.58 26.85
C GLY A 55 13.72 -16.68 25.58
N ALA A 56 13.77 -17.83 24.89
CA ALA A 56 12.93 -18.09 23.72
C ALA A 56 11.42 -17.98 24.05
N LEU A 57 10.98 -18.59 25.15
CA LEU A 57 9.59 -18.53 25.60
C LEU A 57 9.17 -17.11 25.95
N ALA A 58 10.03 -16.35 26.64
CA ALA A 58 9.76 -14.96 26.97
C ALA A 58 9.57 -14.08 25.71
N VAL A 59 10.40 -14.27 24.68
CA VAL A 59 10.26 -13.56 23.41
C VAL A 59 8.93 -13.93 22.71
N VAL A 60 8.57 -15.21 22.67
CA VAL A 60 7.34 -15.69 22.03
C VAL A 60 6.09 -15.23 22.75
N LEU A 61 6.12 -15.09 24.07
CA LEU A 61 4.94 -14.72 24.87
C LEU A 61 4.78 -13.21 25.04
N PHE A 62 5.87 -12.46 25.19
CA PHE A 62 5.79 -11.05 25.58
C PHE A 62 6.19 -10.07 24.47
N VAL A 63 7.09 -10.47 23.57
CA VAL A 63 7.60 -9.58 22.52
C VAL A 63 6.87 -9.81 21.20
N TRP A 64 6.70 -11.06 20.80
CA TRP A 64 6.08 -11.41 19.52
C TRP A 64 4.58 -11.03 19.42
N PRO A 65 3.71 -11.33 20.41
CA PRO A 65 2.28 -11.08 20.27
C PRO A 65 1.89 -9.60 20.08
N PRO A 66 2.44 -8.61 20.81
CA PRO A 66 2.09 -7.22 20.58
C PRO A 66 2.53 -6.74 19.18
N LEU A 67 3.71 -7.17 18.71
CA LEU A 67 4.19 -6.86 17.36
C LEU A 67 3.31 -7.49 16.28
N PHE A 68 2.93 -8.75 16.46
CA PHE A 68 2.07 -9.47 15.53
C PHE A 68 0.66 -8.87 15.46
N LEU A 69 0.06 -8.57 16.61
CA LEU A 69 -1.26 -7.93 16.67
C LEU A 69 -1.25 -6.53 16.05
N TRP A 70 -0.22 -5.74 16.35
CA TRP A 70 -0.03 -4.43 15.73
C TRP A 70 0.08 -4.56 14.21
N TRP A 71 0.88 -5.50 13.73
CA TRP A 71 1.02 -5.78 12.30
C TRP A 71 -0.30 -6.23 11.67
N CYS A 72 -1.07 -7.09 12.32
CA CYS A 72 -2.40 -7.51 11.86
C CYS A 72 -3.34 -6.31 11.70
N VAL A 73 -3.41 -5.42 12.69
CA VAL A 73 -4.26 -4.22 12.63
C VAL A 73 -3.79 -3.26 11.54
N SER A 74 -2.48 -3.01 11.45
CA SER A 74 -1.89 -2.14 10.44
C SER A 74 -2.11 -2.67 9.02
N THR A 75 -1.87 -3.97 8.82
CA THR A 75 -2.08 -4.66 7.55
C THR A 75 -3.55 -4.67 7.18
N ARG A 76 -4.46 -4.93 8.11
CA ARG A 76 -5.90 -4.85 7.86
C ARG A 76 -6.32 -3.46 7.40
N ARG A 77 -5.90 -2.39 8.10
CA ARG A 77 -6.16 -1.00 7.67
C ARG A 77 -5.61 -0.71 6.27
N ARG A 78 -4.44 -1.24 5.95
CA ARG A 78 -3.80 -1.08 4.62
C ARG A 78 -4.53 -1.85 3.53
N LEU A 79 -5.00 -3.07 3.82
CA LEU A 79 -5.73 -3.95 2.89
C LEU A 79 -7.18 -3.50 2.67
N ASP A 80 -7.84 -3.01 3.72
CA ASP A 80 -9.19 -2.43 3.66
C ASP A 80 -9.20 -1.13 2.84
N GLY A 81 -8.06 -0.42 2.82
CA GLY A 81 -7.81 0.70 1.94
C GLY A 81 -7.61 0.31 0.46
N GLY A 82 -7.20 1.30 -0.32
CA GLY A 82 -6.96 1.14 -1.75
C GLY A 82 -7.16 2.44 -2.51
N LEU A 83 -6.79 2.41 -3.78
CA LEU A 83 -7.04 3.50 -4.71
C LEU A 83 -8.29 3.17 -5.50
N TYR A 84 -9.24 4.10 -5.52
CA TYR A 84 -10.49 3.99 -6.25
C TYR A 84 -10.43 4.95 -7.42
N VAL A 85 -10.59 4.40 -8.61
CA VAL A 85 -10.60 5.16 -9.87
C VAL A 85 -12.06 5.38 -10.24
N PHE A 86 -12.43 6.65 -10.38
CA PHE A 86 -13.74 7.11 -10.79
C PHE A 86 -13.71 7.67 -12.21
N THR A 87 -14.88 8.00 -12.76
CA THR A 87 -14.99 8.62 -14.08
C THR A 87 -14.40 10.03 -14.12
N GLY A 88 -14.64 10.83 -13.09
CA GLY A 88 -14.20 12.22 -12.95
C GLY A 88 -12.89 12.42 -12.16
N GLY A 89 -12.34 11.37 -11.53
CA GLY A 89 -11.04 11.44 -10.88
C GLY A 89 -10.65 10.16 -10.16
N PHE A 90 -9.82 10.26 -9.13
CA PHE A 90 -9.45 9.14 -8.27
C PHE A 90 -9.39 9.55 -6.80
N ALA A 91 -9.54 8.57 -5.91
CA ALA A 91 -9.40 8.78 -4.48
C ALA A 91 -8.64 7.65 -3.78
N GLU A 92 -7.74 8.03 -2.89
CA GLU A 92 -6.95 7.12 -2.07
C GLU A 92 -7.58 6.96 -0.69
N VAL A 93 -7.87 5.72 -0.30
CA VAL A 93 -8.42 5.38 1.02
C VAL A 93 -7.40 4.58 1.82
N TYR A 94 -7.26 4.95 3.09
CA TYR A 94 -6.47 4.19 4.07
C TYR A 94 -7.34 3.86 5.28
N GLY A 95 -7.77 2.60 5.40
CA GLY A 95 -8.72 2.17 6.42
C GLY A 95 -10.07 2.88 6.26
N ARG A 96 -10.41 3.74 7.23
CA ARG A 96 -11.67 4.52 7.24
C ARG A 96 -11.50 5.98 6.78
N LYS A 97 -10.28 6.40 6.44
CA LYS A 97 -10.00 7.78 6.05
C LYS A 97 -9.73 7.86 4.55
N VAL A 98 -10.38 8.81 3.87
CA VAL A 98 -9.97 9.23 2.54
C VAL A 98 -8.74 10.12 2.71
N ARG A 99 -7.60 9.69 2.19
CA ARG A 99 -6.35 10.45 2.26
C ARG A 99 -6.36 11.58 1.24
N GLN A 100 -6.80 11.28 0.02
CA GLN A 100 -6.76 12.19 -1.12
C GLN A 100 -7.94 11.87 -2.04
N ALA A 101 -8.54 12.89 -2.62
CA ALA A 101 -9.59 12.80 -3.63
C ALA A 101 -9.34 13.91 -4.64
N ILE A 102 -9.09 13.53 -5.90
CA ILE A 102 -8.51 14.42 -6.91
C ILE A 102 -9.24 14.20 -8.22
N ALA A 103 -9.72 15.29 -8.83
CA ALA A 103 -10.34 15.26 -10.14
C ALA A 103 -9.29 15.13 -11.26
N TRP A 104 -9.65 14.52 -12.39
CA TRP A 104 -8.74 14.43 -13.54
C TRP A 104 -8.29 15.80 -14.06
N ALA A 105 -9.17 16.80 -13.94
CA ALA A 105 -8.86 18.18 -14.30
C ALA A 105 -7.70 18.79 -13.48
N GLU A 106 -7.46 18.29 -12.26
CA GLU A 106 -6.35 18.72 -11.40
C GLU A 106 -5.04 18.01 -11.75
N VAL A 107 -5.09 16.92 -12.51
CA VAL A 107 -3.92 16.16 -12.93
C VAL A 107 -3.26 16.84 -14.12
N ARG A 108 -1.93 17.00 -14.05
CA ARG A 108 -1.09 17.53 -15.12
C ARG A 108 -0.43 16.41 -15.90
N SER A 109 0.21 15.48 -15.19
CA SER A 109 0.91 14.37 -15.82
C SER A 109 0.95 13.15 -14.90
N VAL A 110 1.02 11.97 -15.50
CA VAL A 110 1.21 10.70 -14.79
C VAL A 110 2.46 10.06 -15.38
N ARG A 111 3.45 9.77 -14.55
CA ARG A 111 4.68 9.07 -14.93
C ARG A 111 4.80 7.76 -14.17
N TYR A 112 5.17 6.72 -14.90
CA TYR A 112 5.53 5.44 -14.34
C TYR A 112 7.04 5.22 -14.46
N GLN A 113 7.68 4.85 -13.36
CA GLN A 113 9.10 4.51 -13.33
C GLN A 113 9.31 3.18 -12.62
N GLY A 114 9.73 2.18 -13.37
CA GLY A 114 10.22 0.90 -12.85
C GLY A 114 11.73 0.93 -12.70
N THR A 115 12.23 0.76 -11.48
CA THR A 115 13.67 0.62 -11.20
C THR A 115 13.95 -0.84 -10.85
N GLU A 116 14.71 -1.52 -11.71
CA GLU A 116 15.30 -2.82 -11.41
C GLU A 116 16.62 -2.64 -10.65
N PHE A 117 16.69 -3.14 -9.43
CA PHE A 117 17.94 -3.29 -8.71
C PHE A 117 18.56 -4.64 -9.05
N ARG A 118 19.77 -4.60 -9.60
CA ARG A 118 20.58 -5.76 -9.97
C ARG A 118 21.77 -5.86 -9.03
N PHE A 119 22.06 -7.08 -8.57
CA PHE A 119 23.31 -7.39 -7.90
C PHE A 119 24.08 -8.30 -8.85
N SER A 120 25.16 -7.78 -9.43
CA SER A 120 25.79 -8.38 -10.60
C SER A 120 24.77 -8.60 -11.75
N ALA A 121 24.54 -9.84 -12.19
CA ALA A 121 23.64 -10.21 -13.28
C ALA A 121 22.26 -10.73 -12.81
N VAL A 122 22.00 -10.79 -11.51
CA VAL A 122 20.73 -11.33 -10.98
C VAL A 122 19.82 -10.16 -10.57
N PRO A 123 18.61 -10.05 -11.14
CA PRO A 123 17.61 -9.11 -10.65
C PRO A 123 17.18 -9.54 -9.25
N PHE A 124 17.42 -8.71 -8.23
CA PHE A 124 17.07 -9.04 -6.85
C PHE A 124 15.90 -8.21 -6.31
N ALA A 125 15.65 -7.02 -6.85
CA ALA A 125 14.48 -6.24 -6.48
C ALA A 125 13.96 -5.41 -7.66
N TYR A 126 12.64 -5.31 -7.76
CA TYR A 126 11.95 -4.41 -8.68
C TYR A 126 11.13 -3.42 -7.86
N VAL A 127 11.45 -2.13 -8.00
CA VAL A 127 10.72 -1.05 -7.34
C VAL A 127 10.07 -0.21 -8.42
N ALA A 128 8.75 -0.33 -8.54
CA ALA A 128 7.98 0.56 -9.38
C ALA A 128 7.39 1.72 -8.56
N ARG A 129 7.43 2.91 -9.15
CA ARG A 129 6.78 4.13 -8.65
C ARG A 129 5.92 4.72 -9.76
N CYS A 130 4.75 5.20 -9.38
CA CYS A 130 3.86 5.99 -10.21
C CYS A 130 3.76 7.37 -9.57
N THR A 131 4.23 8.39 -10.28
CA THR A 131 4.22 9.78 -9.83
C THR A 131 3.15 10.54 -10.61
N ILE A 132 2.26 11.20 -9.89
CA ILE A 132 1.23 12.07 -10.44
C ILE A 132 1.61 13.51 -10.10
N GLU A 133 1.85 14.30 -11.13
CA GLU A 133 2.02 15.74 -11.00
C GLU A 133 0.66 16.40 -11.14
N LEU A 134 0.30 17.23 -10.15
CA LEU A 134 -0.89 18.05 -10.16
C LEU A 134 -0.60 19.41 -10.80
N ARG A 135 -1.65 20.08 -11.28
CA ARG A 135 -1.53 21.40 -11.92
C ARG A 135 -1.14 22.50 -10.95
N ASP A 136 -1.44 22.33 -9.66
CA ASP A 136 -1.05 23.23 -8.57
C ASP A 136 0.41 23.05 -8.11
N GLY A 137 1.15 22.11 -8.73
CA GLY A 137 2.52 21.77 -8.35
C GLY A 137 2.64 20.70 -7.26
N GLY A 138 1.52 20.16 -6.77
CA GLY A 138 1.51 19.01 -5.88
C GLY A 138 2.02 17.74 -6.58
N VAL A 139 2.73 16.90 -5.84
CA VAL A 139 3.25 15.62 -6.34
C VAL A 139 2.75 14.48 -5.45
N ILE A 140 2.15 13.47 -6.08
CA ILE A 140 1.64 12.28 -5.40
C ILE A 140 2.38 11.06 -5.92
N GLU A 141 2.94 10.30 -4.99
CA GLU A 141 3.69 9.10 -5.32
C GLU A 141 2.97 7.84 -4.83
N PHE A 142 2.75 6.92 -5.75
CA PHE A 142 2.30 5.56 -5.47
C PHE A 142 3.45 4.58 -5.71
N ASP A 143 3.66 3.66 -4.79
CA ASP A 143 4.76 2.69 -4.81
C ASP A 143 4.28 1.28 -5.18
N SER A 144 5.21 0.33 -5.25
CA SER A 144 4.95 -1.09 -5.51
C SER A 144 4.07 -1.79 -4.45
N SER A 145 3.64 -1.05 -3.42
CA SER A 145 2.65 -1.55 -2.48
C SER A 145 1.25 -1.68 -3.07
N TYR A 146 0.97 -1.15 -4.27
CA TYR A 146 -0.27 -1.45 -5.00
C TYR A 146 -0.16 -2.74 -5.81
N ARG A 147 -1.22 -3.56 -5.78
CA ARG A 147 -1.31 -4.73 -6.66
C ARG A 147 -1.56 -4.24 -8.10
N THR A 148 -0.66 -4.59 -9.01
CA THR A 148 -0.72 -4.23 -10.44
C THR A 148 -0.53 -2.73 -10.68
N LEU A 149 0.56 -2.16 -10.14
CA LEU A 149 0.89 -0.72 -10.25
C LEU A 149 1.05 -0.25 -11.70
N GLU A 150 1.61 -1.08 -12.58
CA GLU A 150 1.76 -0.75 -14.01
C GLU A 150 0.40 -0.49 -14.67
N ARG A 151 -0.54 -1.43 -14.52
CA ARG A 151 -1.92 -1.27 -15.02
C ARG A 151 -2.65 -0.10 -14.37
N LEU A 152 -2.37 0.19 -13.10
CA LEU A 152 -2.87 1.40 -12.47
C LEU A 152 -2.33 2.64 -13.18
N ALA A 153 -1.02 2.72 -13.41
CA ALA A 153 -0.41 3.86 -14.08
C ALA A 153 -0.94 4.03 -15.51
N GLU A 154 -1.14 2.95 -16.25
CA GLU A 154 -1.78 2.96 -17.57
C GLU A 154 -3.22 3.50 -17.51
N ASP A 155 -4.04 2.98 -16.58
CA ASP A 155 -5.43 3.44 -16.40
C ASP A 155 -5.49 4.93 -15.98
N LEU A 156 -4.54 5.40 -15.16
CA LEU A 156 -4.44 6.79 -14.74
C LEU A 156 -3.98 7.69 -15.90
N HIS A 157 -2.98 7.24 -16.67
CA HIS A 157 -2.44 7.98 -17.80
C HIS A 157 -3.48 8.12 -18.93
N ALA A 158 -4.19 7.04 -19.26
CA ALA A 158 -5.24 7.03 -20.29
C ALA A 158 -6.43 7.94 -19.96
N ARG A 159 -6.61 8.36 -18.69
CA ARG A 159 -7.70 9.22 -18.23
C ARG A 159 -7.28 10.65 -17.93
N ALA A 160 -5.97 10.90 -17.83
CA ALA A 160 -5.41 12.23 -17.59
C ALA A 160 -5.13 13.01 -18.89
N ILE A 161 -5.12 12.32 -20.03
CA ILE A 161 -5.03 12.88 -21.40
C ILE A 161 -6.46 13.10 -21.91
#